data_AF-A0A9D7I5D1-F1
#
_entry.id   AF-A0A9D7I5D1-F1
#
_cell.length_a   1.000
_cell.length_b   1.000
_cell.length_c   1.000
_cell.angle_alpha   90.00
_cell.angle_beta   90.00
_cell.angle_gamma   90.00
#
_symmetry.space_group_name_H-M   'P 1'
#
loop_
_entity.id
_entity.type
_entity.pdbx_description
1 polymer ?
#
loop_
_entity_poly.entity_id
_entity_poly.type
_entity_poly.pdbx_seq_one_letter_code
_entity_poly.pdbx_strand_id
1 'polypeptide(L)'
;MDIWYITRDVNSRDFDFTFPVNCGITVNTPMDEITPYYDLEEATLYFSSNGHVSIGGFDIQKASGSRSQWKDLENAGVPFNSSTDDYYFTRSPSKRMGFFVSNRPYAVEKPATTDEDIFQFFYELGDLAQDYPLVSGFVYDKLTGEVLQNVVVEVFEVVEGGEKFLVGKERFDNGNYSFSLLNNRKYEITAKKTGFEAGTITLGTSGPRPSEKGYSTPIFMNSLSKPAPPTPRPKETVKTPENPAVLGTSYRIQVSAVKEFDAARYGVLKDIGAVQTEEVPGKDLFRVLVGDFDNLEDAKKGQTKAVGKGFKGAIIVLYESGKRIRTID
;
A
#
# COMPACT_ATOMS: atom_id res chain seq x y z
N MET A 1 -8.88 20.65 -27.45
CA MET A 1 -9.55 20.14 -26.24
C MET A 1 -8.66 20.60 -25.11
N ASP A 2 -9.25 21.09 -24.02
CA ASP A 2 -8.47 21.72 -22.96
C ASP A 2 -8.73 21.02 -21.63
N ILE A 3 -7.76 21.14 -20.72
CA ILE A 3 -7.87 20.66 -19.35
C ILE A 3 -8.37 21.81 -18.46
N TRP A 4 -9.42 21.50 -17.69
CA TRP A 4 -10.06 22.40 -16.73
C TRP A 4 -10.13 21.70 -15.38
N TYR A 5 -10.13 22.49 -14.30
CA TYR A 5 -10.30 21.97 -12.94
C TYR A 5 -11.50 22.64 -12.24
N ILE A 6 -12.07 21.91 -11.28
CA ILE A 6 -13.05 22.41 -10.31
C ILE A 6 -12.53 22.13 -8.91
N THR A 7 -13.00 22.88 -7.93
CA THR A 7 -12.69 22.67 -6.52
C THR A 7 -13.95 22.45 -5.73
N ARG A 8 -13.83 21.80 -4.57
CA ARG A 8 -14.94 21.50 -3.67
C ARG A 8 -14.39 21.39 -2.25
N ASP A 9 -15.18 21.81 -1.25
CA ASP A 9 -14.85 21.55 0.15
C ASP A 9 -15.09 20.06 0.46
N VAL A 10 -14.05 19.39 0.95
CA VAL A 10 -14.10 17.96 1.33
C VAL A 10 -15.09 17.68 2.47
N ASN A 11 -15.39 18.69 3.29
CA ASN A 11 -16.31 18.57 4.42
C ASN A 11 -17.77 18.82 4.03
N SER A 12 -18.01 19.38 2.84
CA SER A 12 -19.34 19.64 2.35
C SER A 12 -20.06 18.34 2.00
N ARG A 13 -21.33 18.23 2.43
CA ARG A 13 -22.21 17.12 2.05
C ARG A 13 -23.00 17.40 0.78
N ASP A 14 -22.89 18.62 0.27
CA ASP A 14 -23.59 19.08 -0.93
C ASP A 14 -22.68 18.95 -2.16
N PHE A 15 -23.26 18.92 -3.36
CA PHE A 15 -22.53 18.90 -4.64
C PHE A 15 -22.10 20.32 -5.06
N ASP A 16 -21.38 21.00 -4.17
CA ASP A 16 -20.98 22.41 -4.25
C ASP A 16 -19.64 22.61 -4.98
N PHE A 17 -19.51 22.04 -6.17
CA PHE A 17 -18.35 22.28 -7.01
C PHE A 17 -18.30 23.72 -7.50
N THR A 18 -17.10 24.30 -7.54
CA THR A 18 -16.88 25.59 -8.18
C THR A 18 -17.09 25.50 -9.70
N PHE A 19 -17.24 26.67 -10.33
CA PHE A 19 -17.19 26.74 -11.79
C PHE A 19 -15.83 26.20 -12.32
N PRO A 20 -15.82 25.53 -13.49
CA PRO A 20 -14.59 25.09 -14.14
C PRO A 20 -13.65 26.27 -14.40
N VAL A 21 -12.38 26.08 -14.07
CA VAL A 21 -11.31 27.04 -14.32
C VAL A 21 -10.29 26.40 -15.25
N ASN A 22 -9.87 27.12 -16.28
CA ASN A 22 -8.88 26.64 -17.25
C ASN A 22 -7.55 26.42 -16.53
N CYS A 23 -6.86 25.31 -16.81
CA CYS A 23 -5.58 25.01 -16.18
C CYS A 23 -4.45 25.99 -16.59
N GLY A 24 -4.69 26.88 -17.55
CA GLY A 24 -3.78 27.94 -17.95
C GLY A 24 -2.81 27.52 -19.05
N ILE A 25 -2.11 28.51 -19.59
CA ILE A 25 -1.30 28.40 -20.82
C ILE A 25 -0.06 27.50 -20.70
N THR A 26 0.33 27.15 -19.47
CA THR A 26 1.41 26.18 -19.26
C THR A 26 0.95 24.77 -19.60
N VAL A 27 -0.31 24.44 -19.32
CA VAL A 27 -0.88 23.13 -19.62
C VAL A 27 -1.54 23.17 -21.00
N ASN A 28 -2.45 24.11 -21.22
CA ASN A 28 -3.24 24.16 -22.44
C ASN A 28 -2.54 24.95 -23.56
N THR A 29 -2.62 24.42 -24.77
CA THR A 29 -2.11 25.01 -26.01
C THR A 29 -3.28 25.35 -26.95
N PRO A 30 -3.03 25.96 -28.11
CA PRO A 30 -4.06 26.08 -29.15
C PRO A 30 -4.54 24.75 -29.74
N MET A 31 -3.87 23.64 -29.45
CA MET A 31 -4.20 22.30 -29.95
C MET A 31 -4.99 21.50 -28.91
N ASP A 32 -4.72 20.20 -28.75
CA ASP A 32 -5.45 19.33 -27.83
C ASP A 32 -4.58 18.86 -26.66
N GLU A 33 -5.12 19.02 -25.45
CA GLU A 33 -4.65 18.43 -24.21
C GLU A 33 -5.73 17.52 -23.62
N ILE A 34 -5.38 16.25 -23.47
CA ILE A 34 -6.33 15.18 -23.13
C ILE A 34 -5.79 14.27 -22.04
N THR A 35 -6.70 13.41 -21.55
CA THR A 35 -6.39 12.32 -20.60
C THR A 35 -5.58 12.76 -19.36
N PRO A 36 -6.07 13.77 -18.59
CA PRO A 36 -5.37 14.22 -17.40
C PRO A 36 -5.36 13.14 -16.31
N TYR A 37 -4.20 12.93 -15.71
CA TYR A 37 -3.98 12.15 -14.50
C TYR A 37 -3.16 12.98 -13.52
N TYR A 38 -3.72 13.25 -12.34
CA TYR A 38 -3.02 14.03 -11.32
C TYR A 38 -2.49 13.12 -10.23
N ASP A 39 -1.15 13.06 -10.10
CA ASP A 39 -0.48 12.42 -8.98
C ASP A 39 -0.54 13.37 -7.77
N LEU A 40 -1.42 13.05 -6.83
CA LEU A 40 -1.62 13.84 -5.61
C LEU A 40 -0.37 13.86 -4.72
N GLU A 41 0.47 12.82 -4.75
CA GLU A 41 1.64 12.70 -3.88
C GLU A 41 2.83 13.49 -4.42
N GLU A 42 3.03 13.49 -5.74
CA GLU A 42 4.09 14.27 -6.41
C GLU A 42 3.62 15.67 -6.82
N ALA A 43 2.34 15.99 -6.58
CA ALA A 43 1.69 17.22 -7.07
C ALA A 43 1.99 17.46 -8.55
N THR A 44 1.85 16.41 -9.36
CA THR A 44 2.24 16.40 -10.77
C THR A 44 1.06 16.02 -11.63
N LEU A 45 0.72 16.88 -12.58
CA LEU A 45 -0.25 16.59 -13.62
C LEU A 45 0.45 15.91 -14.79
N TYR A 46 0.02 14.71 -15.12
CA TYR A 46 0.32 14.03 -16.38
C TYR A 46 -0.85 14.23 -17.33
N PHE A 47 -0.57 14.50 -18.60
CA PHE A 47 -1.59 14.68 -19.63
C PHE A 47 -0.97 14.46 -21.00
N SER A 48 -1.77 14.18 -22.02
CA SER A 48 -1.25 14.04 -23.38
C SER A 48 -1.55 15.26 -24.21
N SER A 49 -0.57 15.72 -24.99
CA SER A 49 -0.71 16.89 -25.84
C SER A 49 -0.12 16.64 -27.23
N ASN A 50 -0.78 17.20 -28.24
CA ASN A 50 -0.27 17.32 -29.61
C ASN A 50 0.13 18.77 -29.97
N GLY A 51 0.15 19.67 -28.98
CA GLY A 51 0.52 21.10 -29.15
C GLY A 51 1.84 21.49 -28.50
N HIS A 52 2.33 20.70 -27.53
CA HIS A 52 3.65 20.89 -26.93
C HIS A 52 4.75 20.18 -27.75
N VAL A 53 6.01 20.33 -27.31
CA VAL A 53 7.13 19.57 -27.88
C VAL A 53 6.83 18.06 -27.74
N SER A 54 6.72 17.38 -28.88
CA SER A 54 6.42 15.96 -28.97
C SER A 54 7.51 15.20 -29.74
N ILE A 55 7.51 13.88 -29.55
CA ILE A 55 8.25 12.89 -30.31
C ILE A 55 7.36 12.35 -31.44
N GLY A 56 6.06 12.21 -31.18
CA GLY A 56 5.05 11.72 -32.11
C GLY A 56 3.84 12.64 -32.25
N GLY A 57 2.65 12.05 -32.27
CA GLY A 57 1.40 12.79 -32.35
C GLY A 57 1.00 13.33 -30.98
N PHE A 58 0.18 12.59 -30.24
CA PHE A 58 -0.03 12.86 -28.81
C PHE A 58 1.11 12.29 -27.97
N ASP A 59 1.69 13.12 -27.11
CA ASP A 59 2.74 12.73 -26.19
C ASP A 59 2.34 13.03 -24.74
N ILE A 60 2.72 12.15 -23.82
CA ILE A 60 2.55 12.34 -22.37
C ILE A 60 3.51 13.43 -21.89
N GLN A 61 2.95 14.53 -21.41
CA GLN A 61 3.61 15.62 -20.71
C GLN A 61 3.39 15.49 -19.20
N LYS A 62 4.31 16.04 -18.41
CA LYS A 62 4.16 16.21 -16.96
C LYS A 62 4.42 17.66 -16.56
N ALA A 63 3.65 18.18 -15.61
CA ALA A 63 3.85 19.50 -15.05
C ALA A 63 3.63 19.47 -13.53
N SER A 64 4.56 20.05 -12.78
CA SER A 64 4.48 20.15 -11.32
C SER A 64 3.61 21.33 -10.92
N GLY A 65 2.77 21.16 -9.92
CA GLY A 65 1.92 22.22 -9.38
C GLY A 65 0.48 21.80 -9.22
N SER A 66 -0.41 22.78 -9.16
CA SER A 66 -1.85 22.50 -9.03
C SER A 66 -2.68 23.62 -9.61
N ARG A 67 -3.92 23.30 -9.98
CA ARG A 67 -4.94 24.27 -10.40
C ARG A 67 -4.52 25.07 -11.63
N SER A 68 -4.07 26.31 -11.45
CA SER A 68 -3.58 27.20 -12.51
C SER A 68 -2.15 27.68 -12.26
N GLN A 69 -1.42 26.99 -11.38
CA GLN A 69 -0.05 27.30 -10.98
C GLN A 69 0.83 26.09 -11.33
N TRP A 70 1.16 25.97 -12.61
CA TRP A 70 1.97 24.87 -13.16
C TRP A 70 3.39 25.36 -13.47
N LYS A 71 4.36 24.48 -13.26
CA LYS A 71 5.78 24.69 -13.47
C LYS A 71 6.41 23.42 -14.01
N ASP A 72 7.66 23.54 -14.45
CA ASP A 72 8.50 22.40 -14.84
C ASP A 72 7.79 21.47 -15.84
N LEU A 73 7.15 22.09 -16.85
CA LEU A 73 6.50 21.35 -17.93
C LEU A 73 7.58 20.61 -18.73
N GLU A 74 7.46 19.30 -18.77
CA GLU A 74 8.41 18.41 -19.42
C GLU A 74 7.68 17.35 -20.22
N ASN A 75 8.25 16.98 -21.37
CA ASN A 75 7.87 15.76 -22.07
C ASN A 75 8.39 14.55 -21.30
N ALA A 76 7.53 13.56 -21.03
CA ALA A 76 7.88 12.39 -20.22
C ALA A 76 8.98 11.52 -20.87
N GLY A 77 9.16 11.66 -22.19
CA GLY A 77 10.22 11.00 -22.95
C GLY A 77 10.04 9.48 -23.07
N VAL A 78 11.01 8.85 -23.72
CA VAL A 78 11.08 7.38 -23.83
C VAL A 78 11.40 6.78 -22.45
N PRO A 79 10.75 5.69 -22.00
CA PRO A 79 9.89 4.78 -22.77
C PRO A 79 8.40 5.12 -22.77
N PHE A 80 7.98 6.22 -22.14
CA PHE A 80 6.56 6.59 -22.03
C PHE A 80 6.02 7.13 -23.35
N ASN A 81 6.82 7.94 -24.05
CA ASN A 81 6.49 8.47 -25.38
C ASN A 81 7.27 7.74 -26.48
N SER A 82 6.71 7.80 -27.68
CA SER A 82 7.14 7.12 -28.89
C SER A 82 6.95 8.02 -30.10
N SER A 83 7.21 7.52 -31.31
CA SER A 83 6.97 8.28 -32.55
C SER A 83 5.49 8.30 -32.99
N THR A 84 4.58 7.77 -32.17
CA THR A 84 3.14 7.64 -32.48
C THR A 84 2.31 8.38 -31.42
N ASP A 85 1.06 7.97 -31.18
CA ASP A 85 0.21 8.58 -30.15
C ASP A 85 0.28 7.81 -28.82
N ASP A 86 0.41 8.55 -27.72
CA ASP A 86 0.62 8.08 -26.36
C ASP A 86 -0.23 8.86 -25.36
N TYR A 87 -1.14 8.17 -24.65
CA TYR A 87 -2.14 8.80 -23.78
C TYR A 87 -2.67 7.92 -22.65
N TYR A 88 -3.58 8.44 -21.81
CA TYR A 88 -4.11 7.75 -20.62
C TYR A 88 -3.03 7.26 -19.63
N PHE A 89 -1.99 8.06 -19.39
CA PHE A 89 -0.99 7.73 -18.38
C PHE A 89 -1.62 7.60 -16.98
N THR A 90 -1.25 6.55 -16.25
CA THR A 90 -1.62 6.36 -14.85
C THR A 90 -0.54 5.63 -14.09
N ARG A 91 -0.45 5.87 -12.78
CA ARG A 91 0.47 5.18 -11.87
C ARG A 91 -0.31 4.39 -10.84
N SER A 92 0.21 3.22 -10.50
CA SER A 92 -0.27 2.46 -9.35
C SER A 92 -0.03 3.24 -8.06
N PRO A 93 -0.86 3.07 -7.01
CA PRO A 93 -0.60 3.66 -5.70
C PRO A 93 0.77 3.29 -5.11
N SER A 94 1.26 2.08 -5.42
CA SER A 94 2.59 1.63 -5.01
C SER A 94 3.75 2.39 -5.67
N LYS A 95 3.46 3.14 -6.74
CA LYS A 95 4.40 3.81 -7.63
C LYS A 95 5.46 2.91 -8.26
N ARG A 96 5.31 1.58 -8.19
CA ARG A 96 6.24 0.62 -8.81
C ARG A 96 5.92 0.30 -10.26
N MET A 97 4.68 0.55 -10.66
CA MET A 97 4.19 0.30 -12.02
C MET A 97 3.11 1.30 -12.40
N GLY A 98 2.77 1.33 -13.67
CA GLY A 98 1.64 2.07 -14.21
C GLY A 98 1.27 1.59 -15.59
N PHE A 99 0.32 2.30 -16.20
CA PHE A 99 -0.17 2.00 -17.54
C PHE A 99 -0.24 3.27 -18.38
N PHE A 100 -0.21 3.10 -19.69
CA PHE A 100 -0.59 4.10 -20.67
C PHE A 100 -1.13 3.37 -21.91
N VAL A 101 -1.83 4.09 -22.78
CA VAL A 101 -2.34 3.60 -24.05
C VAL A 101 -1.47 4.14 -25.17
N SER A 102 -1.20 3.31 -26.17
CA SER A 102 -0.43 3.71 -27.34
C SER A 102 -0.83 2.92 -28.58
N ASN A 103 -0.72 3.54 -29.75
CA ASN A 103 -0.78 2.86 -31.04
C ASN A 103 0.62 2.53 -31.60
N ARG A 104 1.66 2.53 -30.76
CA ARG A 104 3.02 2.18 -31.18
C ARG A 104 3.10 0.75 -31.72
N PRO A 105 3.88 0.51 -32.79
CA PRO A 105 4.15 -0.85 -33.24
C PRO A 105 5.06 -1.54 -32.23
N TYR A 106 4.79 -2.81 -31.94
CA TYR A 106 5.67 -3.63 -31.13
C TYR A 106 5.60 -5.09 -31.59
N ALA A 107 6.73 -5.78 -31.44
CA ALA A 107 6.90 -7.16 -31.88
C ALA A 107 6.61 -7.37 -33.38
N VAL A 108 6.84 -8.60 -33.86
CA VAL A 108 6.57 -8.99 -35.25
C VAL A 108 5.06 -9.05 -35.52
N GLU A 109 4.26 -9.25 -34.48
CA GLU A 109 2.82 -9.51 -34.57
C GLU A 109 2.00 -8.22 -34.69
N LYS A 110 2.53 -7.05 -34.28
CA LYS A 110 1.85 -5.75 -34.39
C LYS A 110 2.73 -4.70 -35.09
N PRO A 111 2.89 -4.79 -36.42
CA PRO A 111 3.77 -3.90 -37.19
C PRO A 111 3.15 -2.53 -37.53
N ALA A 112 1.88 -2.29 -37.19
CA ALA A 112 1.11 -1.14 -37.63
C ALA A 112 0.49 -0.35 -36.47
N THR A 113 0.20 0.93 -36.72
CA THR A 113 -0.32 1.89 -35.74
C THR A 113 -1.84 2.01 -35.75
N THR A 114 -2.54 0.97 -36.20
CA THR A 114 -3.99 1.01 -36.46
C THR A 114 -4.84 0.72 -35.23
N ASP A 115 -4.27 0.07 -34.20
CA ASP A 115 -4.99 -0.28 -32.98
C ASP A 115 -4.27 0.28 -31.75
N GLU A 116 -5.06 0.73 -30.80
CA GLU A 116 -4.62 1.24 -29.51
C GLU A 116 -4.52 0.09 -28.51
N ASP A 117 -3.36 -0.07 -27.88
CA ASP A 117 -3.12 -1.10 -26.87
C ASP A 117 -2.77 -0.46 -25.52
N ILE A 118 -3.04 -1.19 -24.43
CA ILE A 118 -2.62 -0.82 -23.08
C ILE A 118 -1.22 -1.38 -22.82
N PHE A 119 -0.27 -0.50 -22.52
CA PHE A 119 1.09 -0.83 -22.14
C PHE A 119 1.26 -0.71 -20.64
N GLN A 120 2.08 -1.60 -20.08
CA GLN A 120 2.49 -1.57 -18.69
C GLN A 120 3.97 -1.15 -18.60
N PHE A 121 4.29 -0.31 -17.63
CA PHE A 121 5.67 0.00 -17.27
C PHE A 121 5.94 -0.32 -15.80
N PHE A 122 7.21 -0.54 -15.50
CA PHE A 122 7.72 -0.74 -14.14
C PHE A 122 8.83 0.28 -13.90
N TYR A 123 8.89 0.84 -12.71
CA TYR A 123 10.09 1.55 -12.26
C TYR A 123 11.06 0.50 -11.71
N GLU A 124 12.26 0.42 -12.28
CA GLU A 124 13.31 -0.40 -11.67
C GLU A 124 13.65 0.17 -10.30
N LEU A 125 13.94 -0.70 -9.32
CA LEU A 125 14.22 -0.34 -7.92
C LEU A 125 15.32 0.74 -7.76
N GLY A 126 16.14 0.97 -8.78
CA GLY A 126 17.16 2.02 -8.83
C GLY A 126 16.62 3.44 -9.09
N ASP A 127 15.53 3.60 -9.83
CA ASP A 127 15.02 4.93 -10.23
C ASP A 127 14.16 5.60 -9.15
N LEU A 128 13.62 4.82 -8.20
CA LEU A 128 12.89 5.32 -7.04
C LEU A 128 13.80 5.59 -5.83
N ALA A 129 15.10 5.28 -5.92
CA ALA A 129 16.07 5.45 -4.84
C ALA A 129 16.56 6.89 -4.66
N GLN A 130 16.12 7.83 -5.50
CA GLN A 130 16.53 9.23 -5.39
C GLN A 130 15.64 9.99 -4.39
N ASP A 131 16.15 10.03 -3.16
CA ASP A 131 16.12 11.18 -2.24
C ASP A 131 14.93 11.47 -1.32
N TYR A 132 13.88 10.64 -1.25
CA TYR A 132 12.86 10.80 -0.20
C TYR A 132 13.25 10.12 1.12
N PRO A 133 13.32 10.84 2.26
CA PRO A 133 13.52 10.22 3.55
C PRO A 133 12.39 9.25 3.88
N LEU A 134 12.74 7.99 4.10
CA LEU A 134 11.83 7.00 4.65
C LEU A 134 11.65 7.26 6.15
N VAL A 135 10.41 7.39 6.63
CA VAL A 135 10.08 7.24 8.05
C VAL A 135 9.53 5.85 8.28
N SER A 136 10.00 5.15 9.30
CA SER A 136 9.48 3.83 9.65
C SER A 136 9.58 3.55 11.14
N GLY A 137 8.80 2.59 11.64
CA GLY A 137 8.87 2.17 13.02
C GLY A 137 7.74 1.22 13.38
N PHE A 138 7.83 0.64 14.58
CA PHE A 138 6.73 -0.13 15.13
C PHE A 138 5.80 0.74 15.97
N VAL A 139 4.51 0.43 15.92
CA VAL A 139 3.51 0.98 16.83
C VAL A 139 3.35 0.03 18.01
N TYR A 140 3.49 0.54 19.22
CA TYR A 140 3.47 -0.24 20.46
C TYR A 140 2.30 0.17 21.36
N ASP A 141 1.79 -0.79 22.12
CA ASP A 141 1.05 -0.51 23.33
C ASP A 141 2.03 0.02 24.38
N LYS A 142 1.82 1.24 24.86
CA LYS A 142 2.69 1.86 25.85
C LYS A 142 2.72 1.10 27.19
N LEU A 143 1.63 0.43 27.54
CA LEU A 143 1.50 -0.29 28.81
C LEU A 143 2.15 -1.66 28.77
N THR A 144 1.92 -2.42 27.69
CA THR A 144 2.39 -3.82 27.60
C THR A 144 3.74 -3.93 26.88
N GLY A 145 4.10 -2.94 26.06
CA GLY A 145 5.26 -3.00 25.18
C GLY A 145 5.07 -3.91 23.96
N GLU A 146 3.88 -4.50 23.78
CA GLU A 146 3.58 -5.34 22.63
C GLU A 146 3.36 -4.50 21.36
N VAL A 147 3.72 -5.06 20.20
CA VAL A 147 3.46 -4.43 18.90
C VAL A 147 1.97 -4.47 18.58
N LEU A 148 1.40 -3.32 18.24
CA LEU A 148 0.01 -3.18 17.85
C LEU A 148 -0.19 -3.52 16.38
N GLN A 149 -0.85 -4.65 16.14
CA GLN A 149 -1.30 -5.07 14.81
C GLN A 149 -2.55 -4.30 14.34
N ASN A 150 -2.82 -4.26 13.03
CA ASN A 150 -4.00 -3.61 12.44
C ASN A 150 -4.14 -2.13 12.84
N VAL A 151 -3.04 -1.38 12.82
CA VAL A 151 -3.03 0.06 13.11
C VAL A 151 -3.22 0.85 11.83
N VAL A 152 -3.97 1.94 11.89
CA VAL A 152 -4.04 2.91 10.80
C VAL A 152 -3.09 4.04 11.12
N VAL A 153 -2.14 4.35 10.25
CA VAL A 153 -1.21 5.47 10.43
C VAL A 153 -1.54 6.53 9.39
N GLU A 154 -1.75 7.76 9.87
CA GLU A 154 -2.02 8.95 9.08
C GLU A 154 -0.83 9.90 9.19
N VAL A 155 -0.34 10.41 8.06
CA VAL A 155 0.76 11.37 7.96
C VAL A 155 0.18 12.70 7.51
N PHE A 156 0.41 13.74 8.31
CA PHE A 156 0.03 15.10 8.01
C PHE A 156 1.27 15.96 7.78
N GLU A 157 1.34 16.70 6.69
CA GLU A 157 2.28 17.81 6.54
C GLU A 157 1.78 19.01 7.34
N VAL A 158 2.68 19.65 8.09
CA VAL A 158 2.41 20.87 8.87
C VAL A 158 3.08 22.06 8.21
N VAL A 159 2.29 22.98 7.63
CA VAL A 159 2.80 24.17 6.94
C VAL A 159 2.96 25.38 7.88
N GLU A 160 3.57 26.47 7.40
CA GLU A 160 3.63 27.73 8.13
C GLU A 160 2.21 28.22 8.51
N GLY A 161 2.01 28.57 9.78
CA GLY A 161 0.69 28.89 10.33
C GLY A 161 -0.01 27.74 11.07
N GLY A 162 0.52 26.51 10.98
CA GLY A 162 0.05 25.36 11.75
C GLY A 162 -1.09 24.56 11.10
N GLU A 163 -1.47 24.90 9.87
CA GLU A 163 -2.41 24.10 9.07
C GLU A 163 -1.82 22.72 8.74
N LYS A 164 -2.70 21.70 8.68
CA LYS A 164 -2.33 20.30 8.48
C LYS A 164 -2.97 19.75 7.21
N PHE A 165 -2.17 19.14 6.33
CA PHE A 165 -2.62 18.46 5.12
C PHE A 165 -2.38 16.96 5.24
N LEU A 166 -3.41 16.13 5.07
CA LEU A 166 -3.25 14.68 5.04
C LEU A 166 -2.52 14.28 3.74
N VAL A 167 -1.32 13.72 3.88
CA VAL A 167 -0.45 13.35 2.75
C VAL A 167 -0.21 11.84 2.67
N GLY A 168 -0.59 11.08 3.68
CA GLY A 168 -0.50 9.62 3.67
C GLY A 168 -1.46 8.99 4.67
N LYS A 169 -2.07 7.87 4.30
CA LYS A 169 -2.92 7.08 5.19
C LYS A 169 -2.89 5.63 4.76
N GLU A 170 -2.45 4.76 5.66
CA GLU A 170 -2.36 3.33 5.37
C GLU A 170 -2.66 2.51 6.63
N ARG A 171 -3.13 1.29 6.41
CA ARG A 171 -3.31 0.29 7.46
C ARG A 171 -2.12 -0.67 7.47
N PHE A 172 -1.50 -0.84 8.63
CA PHE A 172 -0.38 -1.73 8.84
C PHE A 172 -0.80 -2.90 9.73
N ASP A 173 -0.90 -4.09 9.14
CA ASP A 173 -1.42 -5.27 9.84
C ASP A 173 -0.42 -5.83 10.85
N ASN A 174 0.89 -5.68 10.63
CA ASN A 174 1.95 -6.15 11.54
C ASN A 174 2.45 -5.06 12.51
N GLY A 175 1.87 -3.86 12.49
CA GLY A 175 2.28 -2.74 13.33
C GLY A 175 3.59 -2.06 12.93
N ASN A 176 4.29 -2.55 11.90
CA ASN A 176 5.46 -1.89 11.33
C ASN A 176 5.00 -0.92 10.23
N TYR A 177 5.03 0.36 10.52
CA TYR A 177 4.64 1.38 9.57
C TYR A 177 5.84 1.89 8.79
N SER A 178 5.60 2.34 7.56
CA SER A 178 6.61 3.01 6.75
C SER A 178 5.97 4.00 5.78
N PHE A 179 6.54 5.19 5.64
CA PHE A 179 6.14 6.19 4.66
C PHE A 179 7.37 6.89 4.07
N SER A 180 7.33 7.20 2.78
CA SER A 180 8.30 8.11 2.16
C SER A 180 7.85 9.55 2.38
N LEU A 181 8.74 10.41 2.87
CA LEU A 181 8.45 11.81 3.17
C LEU A 181 9.22 12.75 2.24
N LEU A 182 8.66 13.92 1.95
CA LEU A 182 9.37 14.99 1.22
C LEU A 182 10.40 15.67 2.14
N ASN A 183 11.54 16.08 1.57
CA ASN A 183 12.61 16.82 2.26
C ASN A 183 12.17 18.23 2.67
N ASN A 184 12.83 18.79 3.70
CA ASN A 184 12.65 20.17 4.16
C ASN A 184 11.21 20.53 4.58
N ARG A 185 10.46 19.56 5.12
CA ARG A 185 9.08 19.74 5.61
C ARG A 185 8.95 19.31 7.07
N LYS A 186 7.82 19.65 7.68
CA LYS A 186 7.44 19.20 9.02
C LYS A 186 6.22 18.29 8.91
N TYR A 187 6.22 17.21 9.65
CA TYR A 187 5.16 16.22 9.65
C TYR A 187 4.66 15.94 11.06
N GLU A 188 3.39 15.58 11.14
CA GLU A 188 2.76 14.93 12.27
C GLU A 188 2.26 13.55 11.82
N ILE A 189 2.72 12.49 12.48
CA ILE A 189 2.39 11.11 12.15
C ILE A 189 1.56 10.56 13.31
N THR A 190 0.33 10.14 13.01
CA THR A 190 -0.66 9.71 14.00
C THR A 190 -1.09 8.27 13.74
N ALA A 191 -0.84 7.39 14.69
CA ALA A 191 -1.36 6.03 14.71
C ALA A 191 -2.73 5.98 15.42
N LYS A 192 -3.67 5.25 14.83
CA LYS A 192 -5.04 5.04 15.31
C LYS A 192 -5.37 3.56 15.31
N LYS A 193 -6.05 3.12 16.37
CA LYS A 193 -6.52 1.76 16.56
C LYS A 193 -7.71 1.79 17.52
N THR A 194 -8.75 1.03 17.19
CA THR A 194 -9.92 0.89 18.07
C THR A 194 -9.49 0.37 19.44
N GLY A 195 -9.96 1.02 20.51
CA GLY A 195 -9.57 0.67 21.88
C GLY A 195 -8.26 1.29 22.36
N PHE A 196 -7.67 2.21 21.59
CA PHE A 196 -6.47 2.96 21.98
C PHE A 196 -6.66 4.46 21.76
N GLU A 197 -6.02 5.26 22.60
CA GLU A 197 -5.79 6.68 22.30
C GLU A 197 -4.82 6.80 21.12
N ALA A 198 -5.06 7.77 20.25
CA ALA A 198 -4.18 8.01 19.12
C ALA A 198 -2.77 8.35 19.61
N GLY A 199 -1.75 7.70 19.03
CA GLY A 199 -0.35 8.00 19.30
C GLY A 199 0.18 8.93 18.22
N THR A 200 0.75 10.07 18.60
CA THR A 200 1.21 11.10 17.65
C THR A 200 2.68 11.42 17.87
N ILE A 201 3.44 11.50 16.78
CA ILE A 201 4.83 11.97 16.76
C ILE A 201 4.96 13.12 15.75
N THR A 202 5.94 13.99 15.96
CA THR A 202 6.31 15.04 15.00
C THR A 202 7.72 14.80 14.47
N LEU A 203 7.91 15.08 13.17
CA LEU A 203 9.17 14.84 12.48
C LEU A 203 9.48 15.98 11.51
N GLY A 204 10.69 16.52 11.57
CA GLY A 204 11.21 17.46 10.57
C GLY A 204 12.19 16.78 9.62
N THR A 205 12.08 17.05 8.33
CA THR A 205 13.00 16.55 7.29
C THR A 205 14.01 17.61 6.82
N SER A 206 14.19 18.67 7.61
CA SER A 206 15.18 19.73 7.39
C SER A 206 16.44 19.46 8.23
N GLY A 207 17.34 18.62 7.74
CA GLY A 207 18.60 18.27 8.42
C GLY A 207 19.35 17.12 7.74
N PRO A 208 20.62 16.86 8.10
CA PRO A 208 21.36 15.71 7.56
C PRO A 208 20.63 14.40 7.89
N ARG A 209 20.53 13.49 6.90
CA ARG A 209 19.85 12.20 7.05
C ARG A 209 20.44 11.44 8.25
N PRO A 210 19.63 10.90 9.19
CA PRO A 210 20.15 10.17 10.35
C PRO A 210 20.93 8.89 9.99
N SER A 211 20.75 8.37 8.77
CA SER A 211 21.54 7.29 8.15
C SER A 211 21.04 7.05 6.71
N GLU A 212 21.68 6.16 5.95
CA GLU A 212 21.15 5.63 4.67
C GLU A 212 19.78 4.92 4.82
N LYS A 213 19.33 4.62 6.05
CA LYS A 213 18.09 3.89 6.35
C LYS A 213 16.87 4.76 6.69
N GLY A 214 17.00 6.11 6.64
CA GLY A 214 15.90 7.03 6.96
C GLY A 214 15.69 7.28 8.47
N TYR A 215 14.49 7.74 8.84
CA TYR A 215 14.07 8.03 10.21
C TYR A 215 13.39 6.81 10.83
N SER A 216 13.98 6.27 11.91
CA SER A 216 13.38 5.20 12.70
C SER A 216 12.70 5.79 13.94
N THR A 217 11.37 5.79 13.97
CA THR A 217 10.56 6.46 15.00
C THR A 217 9.44 5.56 15.50
N PRO A 218 9.57 4.89 16.66
CA PRO A 218 8.46 4.12 17.22
C PRO A 218 7.31 5.05 17.65
N ILE A 219 6.07 4.58 17.53
CA ILE A 219 4.87 5.28 18.03
C ILE A 219 4.31 4.48 19.19
N PHE A 220 3.98 5.12 20.31
CA PHE A 220 3.38 4.47 21.47
C PHE A 220 1.95 4.95 21.64
N MET A 221 1.01 4.01 21.82
CA MET A 221 -0.41 4.28 22.03
C MET A 221 -0.85 3.80 23.40
N ASN A 222 -1.72 4.54 24.08
CA ASN A 222 -2.28 4.11 25.37
C ASN A 222 -3.55 3.30 25.12
N SER A 223 -3.68 2.12 25.74
CA SER A 223 -4.95 1.39 25.69
C SER A 223 -6.05 2.17 26.43
N LEU A 224 -7.21 2.32 25.81
CA LEU A 224 -8.42 2.82 26.45
C LEU A 224 -9.03 1.67 27.27
N SER A 225 -8.62 1.54 28.53
CA SER A 225 -9.15 0.48 29.39
C SER A 225 -10.69 0.57 29.58
N LYS A 226 -11.37 -0.58 29.59
CA LYS A 226 -12.69 -0.80 30.23
C LYS A 226 -12.55 -1.91 31.28
N PRO A 227 -13.41 -1.95 32.33
CA PRO A 227 -13.08 -2.46 33.67
C PRO A 227 -12.75 -3.96 33.73
N ALA A 228 -12.05 -4.33 34.80
CA ALA A 228 -11.53 -5.68 35.07
C ALA A 228 -12.58 -6.81 34.87
N PRO A 229 -12.13 -8.01 34.46
CA PRO A 229 -13.02 -9.14 34.20
C PRO A 229 -13.87 -9.51 35.43
N PRO A 230 -15.15 -9.91 35.27
CA PRO A 230 -15.91 -10.45 36.40
C PRO A 230 -15.27 -11.77 36.85
N THR A 231 -15.17 -11.93 38.16
CA THR A 231 -14.68 -13.14 38.84
C THR A 231 -15.47 -14.37 38.37
N PRO A 232 -14.85 -15.54 38.16
CA PRO A 232 -15.54 -16.67 37.56
C PRO A 232 -16.58 -17.25 38.53
N ARG A 233 -17.82 -17.42 38.04
CA ARG A 233 -18.89 -18.19 38.70
C ARG A 233 -18.99 -19.59 38.02
N PRO A 234 -19.38 -20.66 38.73
CA PRO A 234 -19.16 -22.04 38.29
C PRO A 234 -19.97 -22.45 37.04
N LYS A 235 -19.41 -23.44 36.32
CA LYS A 235 -19.85 -23.97 35.02
C LYS A 235 -21.25 -24.59 35.06
N GLU A 236 -22.07 -24.25 34.07
CA GLU A 236 -23.15 -25.10 33.57
C GLU A 236 -23.14 -25.14 32.03
N THR A 237 -23.37 -26.34 31.52
CA THR A 237 -23.43 -26.78 30.12
C THR A 237 -24.74 -26.37 29.43
N VAL A 238 -24.68 -25.99 28.13
CA VAL A 238 -25.44 -26.59 26.99
C VAL A 238 -25.32 -25.74 25.70
N LYS A 239 -24.90 -26.45 24.63
CA LYS A 239 -25.13 -26.37 23.17
C LYS A 239 -25.00 -25.06 22.36
N THR A 240 -24.24 -25.23 21.27
CA THR A 240 -23.92 -24.37 20.12
C THR A 240 -25.14 -23.79 19.40
N PRO A 241 -25.01 -22.55 18.90
CA PRO A 241 -25.06 -22.36 17.45
C PRO A 241 -23.85 -21.57 16.91
N GLU A 242 -23.69 -21.71 15.60
CA GLU A 242 -22.65 -21.20 14.70
C GLU A 242 -22.00 -19.87 15.11
N ASN A 243 -20.67 -19.88 15.26
CA ASN A 243 -19.90 -18.74 15.73
C ASN A 243 -19.36 -17.91 14.54
N PRO A 244 -19.72 -16.62 14.41
CA PRO A 244 -19.00 -15.69 13.53
C PRO A 244 -17.54 -15.55 13.99
N ALA A 245 -16.64 -15.28 13.04
CA ALA A 245 -15.19 -15.18 13.27
C ALA A 245 -14.88 -14.29 14.49
N VAL A 246 -14.26 -14.89 15.50
CA VAL A 246 -13.78 -14.19 16.70
C VAL A 246 -12.60 -13.32 16.27
N LEU A 247 -12.68 -12.00 16.49
CA LEU A 247 -11.63 -11.04 16.17
C LEU A 247 -10.26 -11.56 16.67
N GLY A 248 -9.32 -11.78 15.75
CA GLY A 248 -7.99 -12.29 16.05
C GLY A 248 -7.82 -13.81 15.91
N THR A 249 -8.85 -14.57 15.55
CA THR A 249 -8.73 -16.00 15.24
C THR A 249 -8.33 -16.21 13.79
N SER A 250 -7.28 -17.00 13.54
CA SER A 250 -6.92 -17.44 12.20
C SER A 250 -6.42 -18.88 12.18
N TYR A 251 -6.40 -19.48 11.00
CA TYR A 251 -5.99 -20.86 10.79
C TYR A 251 -4.82 -20.89 9.82
N ARG A 252 -3.80 -21.70 10.12
CA ARG A 252 -2.65 -21.92 9.22
C ARG A 252 -2.43 -23.40 9.02
N ILE A 253 -1.88 -23.79 7.88
CA ILE A 253 -1.60 -25.19 7.58
C ILE A 253 -0.12 -25.46 7.83
N GLN A 254 0.21 -26.25 8.85
CA GLN A 254 1.58 -26.73 9.03
C GLN A 254 1.83 -27.92 8.11
N VAL A 255 2.78 -27.79 7.19
CA VAL A 255 3.07 -28.81 6.17
C VAL A 255 4.32 -29.65 6.47
N SER A 256 5.24 -29.11 7.28
CA SER A 256 6.45 -29.82 7.72
C SER A 256 7.07 -29.17 8.96
N ALA A 257 8.05 -29.86 9.57
CA ALA A 257 9.02 -29.28 10.47
C ALA A 257 10.42 -29.69 9.99
N VAL A 258 11.31 -28.72 9.80
CA VAL A 258 12.63 -28.88 9.15
C VAL A 258 13.72 -28.13 9.90
N LYS A 259 14.98 -28.58 9.79
CA LYS A 259 16.12 -27.84 10.33
C LYS A 259 16.46 -26.60 9.50
N GLU A 260 16.31 -26.72 8.18
CA GLU A 260 16.61 -25.67 7.22
C GLU A 260 15.45 -25.52 6.23
N PHE A 261 15.15 -24.28 5.87
CA PHE A 261 14.06 -23.95 4.95
C PHE A 261 14.54 -23.98 3.49
N ASP A 262 13.89 -24.79 2.66
CA ASP A 262 14.13 -24.89 1.22
C ASP A 262 12.98 -24.24 0.43
N ALA A 263 13.21 -23.02 -0.05
CA ALA A 263 12.20 -22.24 -0.78
C ALA A 263 11.73 -22.93 -2.07
N ALA A 264 12.58 -23.71 -2.74
CA ALA A 264 12.23 -24.39 -3.98
C ALA A 264 11.22 -25.52 -3.72
N ARG A 265 11.43 -26.29 -2.64
CA ARG A 265 10.54 -27.37 -2.21
C ARG A 265 9.13 -26.88 -1.86
N TYR A 266 9.01 -25.73 -1.21
CA TYR A 266 7.70 -25.19 -0.76
C TYR A 266 7.06 -24.22 -1.77
N GLY A 267 7.75 -23.87 -2.87
CA GLY A 267 7.23 -22.98 -3.90
C GLY A 267 5.92 -23.46 -4.54
N VAL A 268 5.70 -24.77 -4.58
CA VAL A 268 4.47 -25.40 -5.09
C VAL A 268 3.22 -25.08 -4.26
N LEU A 269 3.35 -24.50 -3.05
CA LEU A 269 2.26 -24.18 -2.14
C LEU A 269 1.79 -22.72 -2.22
N LYS A 270 2.43 -21.87 -3.03
CA LYS A 270 2.11 -20.43 -3.13
C LYS A 270 0.69 -20.15 -3.63
N ASP A 271 0.08 -21.08 -4.36
CA ASP A 271 -1.32 -21.02 -4.82
C ASP A 271 -2.34 -21.36 -3.71
N ILE A 272 -1.87 -21.84 -2.56
CA ILE A 272 -2.69 -22.08 -1.36
C ILE A 272 -2.62 -20.87 -0.43
N GLY A 273 -1.44 -20.24 -0.31
CA GLY A 273 -1.23 -19.05 0.51
C GLY A 273 0.25 -18.75 0.74
N ALA A 274 0.54 -17.65 1.44
CA ALA A 274 1.90 -17.29 1.80
C ALA A 274 2.56 -18.39 2.65
N VAL A 275 3.79 -18.77 2.29
CA VAL A 275 4.60 -19.72 3.05
C VAL A 275 5.37 -18.94 4.12
N GLN A 276 5.26 -19.36 5.37
CA GLN A 276 5.92 -18.75 6.52
C GLN A 276 6.65 -19.82 7.35
N THR A 277 7.60 -19.41 8.18
CA THR A 277 8.27 -20.30 9.14
C THR A 277 8.08 -19.82 10.57
N GLU A 278 8.02 -20.76 11.51
CA GLU A 278 7.93 -20.51 12.95
C GLU A 278 8.91 -21.44 13.67
N GLU A 279 9.75 -20.90 14.56
CA GLU A 279 10.64 -21.72 15.40
C GLU A 279 9.85 -22.66 16.31
N VAL A 280 10.39 -23.85 16.54
CA VAL A 280 9.84 -24.79 17.52
C VAL A 280 10.52 -24.54 18.88
N PRO A 281 9.80 -24.10 19.92
CA PRO A 281 10.41 -23.80 21.21
C PRO A 281 11.19 -25.00 21.77
N GLY A 282 12.45 -24.75 22.13
CA GLY A 282 13.35 -25.77 22.69
C GLY A 282 13.84 -26.83 21.69
N LYS A 283 13.63 -26.64 20.38
CA LYS A 283 14.15 -27.53 19.34
C LYS A 283 14.81 -26.71 18.22
N ASP A 284 15.87 -27.27 17.64
CA ASP A 284 16.52 -26.75 16.44
C ASP A 284 15.72 -27.14 15.18
N LEU A 285 14.48 -26.65 15.10
CA LEU A 285 13.54 -26.94 14.02
C LEU A 285 12.65 -25.73 13.75
N PHE A 286 12.28 -25.55 12.48
CA PHE A 286 11.28 -24.61 12.00
C PHE A 286 10.05 -25.36 11.50
N ARG A 287 8.86 -24.94 11.92
CA ARG A 287 7.61 -25.31 11.28
C ARG A 287 7.47 -24.53 9.98
N VAL A 288 7.02 -25.21 8.93
CA VAL A 288 6.63 -24.54 7.69
C VAL A 288 5.11 -24.45 7.66
N LEU A 289 4.61 -23.23 7.59
CA LEU A 289 3.20 -22.87 7.63
C LEU A 289 2.77 -22.29 6.29
N VAL A 290 1.53 -22.53 5.89
CA VAL A 290 0.95 -21.98 4.66
C VAL A 290 -0.40 -21.33 4.94
N GLY A 291 -0.56 -20.13 4.40
CA GLY A 291 -1.77 -19.33 4.46
C GLY A 291 -2.00 -18.64 5.81
N ASP A 292 -3.05 -17.83 5.85
CA ASP A 292 -3.63 -17.23 7.05
C ASP A 292 -5.15 -17.14 6.78
N PHE A 293 -5.88 -18.20 7.13
CA PHE A 293 -7.29 -18.36 6.78
C PHE A 293 -8.17 -17.83 7.91
N ASP A 294 -9.15 -17.00 7.58
CA ASP A 294 -10.08 -16.42 8.57
C ASP A 294 -11.06 -17.46 9.14
N ASN A 295 -11.21 -18.61 8.47
CA ASN A 295 -12.13 -19.66 8.88
C ASN A 295 -11.56 -21.07 8.63
N LEU A 296 -12.09 -22.03 9.39
CA LEU A 296 -11.66 -23.43 9.34
C LEU A 296 -11.98 -24.11 8.01
N GLU A 297 -13.05 -23.70 7.32
CA GLU A 297 -13.47 -24.32 6.07
C GLU A 297 -12.45 -24.07 4.95
N ASP A 298 -11.99 -22.83 4.82
CA ASP A 298 -10.97 -22.47 3.83
C ASP A 298 -9.61 -23.06 4.16
N ALA A 299 -9.28 -23.17 5.45
CA ALA A 299 -8.10 -23.92 5.90
C ALA A 299 -8.18 -25.41 5.51
N LYS A 300 -9.36 -26.05 5.59
CA LYS A 300 -9.57 -27.45 5.13
C LYS A 300 -9.43 -27.60 3.62
N LYS A 301 -9.92 -26.64 2.83
CA LYS A 301 -9.70 -26.60 1.37
C LYS A 301 -8.21 -26.48 1.05
N GLY A 302 -7.50 -25.59 1.74
CA GLY A 302 -6.05 -25.42 1.59
C GLY A 302 -5.27 -26.68 2.00
N GLN A 303 -5.65 -27.33 3.11
CA GLN A 303 -5.02 -28.57 3.58
C GLN A 303 -5.17 -29.69 2.56
N THR A 304 -6.36 -29.85 1.98
CA THR A 304 -6.63 -30.84 0.92
C THR A 304 -5.72 -30.61 -0.29
N LYS A 305 -5.55 -29.36 -0.72
CA LYS A 305 -4.61 -29.00 -1.79
C LYS A 305 -3.16 -29.32 -1.42
N ALA A 306 -2.73 -29.02 -0.19
CA ALA A 306 -1.38 -29.32 0.28
C ALA A 306 -1.10 -30.83 0.30
N VAL A 307 -2.06 -31.64 0.76
CA VAL A 307 -1.99 -33.12 0.72
C VAL A 307 -1.89 -33.61 -0.72
N GLY A 308 -2.69 -33.07 -1.64
CA GLY A 308 -2.64 -33.40 -3.07
C GLY A 308 -1.30 -33.07 -3.73
N LYS A 309 -0.56 -32.09 -3.20
CA LYS A 309 0.78 -31.70 -3.65
C LYS A 309 1.92 -32.48 -2.95
N GLY A 310 1.59 -33.53 -2.19
CA GLY A 310 2.57 -34.43 -1.57
C GLY A 310 2.85 -34.16 -0.09
N PHE A 311 2.25 -33.14 0.53
CA PHE A 311 2.40 -32.85 1.96
C PHE A 311 1.38 -33.64 2.78
N LYS A 312 1.51 -34.98 2.77
CA LYS A 312 0.55 -35.92 3.40
C LYS A 312 0.36 -35.73 4.91
N GLY A 313 1.32 -35.09 5.59
CA GLY A 313 1.26 -34.77 7.02
C GLY A 313 0.76 -33.35 7.32
N ALA A 314 0.11 -32.67 6.36
CA ALA A 314 -0.39 -31.33 6.57
C ALA A 314 -1.48 -31.30 7.66
N ILE A 315 -1.30 -30.46 8.68
CA ILE A 315 -2.24 -30.28 9.79
C ILE A 315 -2.70 -28.82 9.87
N ILE A 316 -3.94 -28.59 10.28
CA ILE A 316 -4.46 -27.25 10.51
C ILE A 316 -4.12 -26.83 11.93
N VAL A 317 -3.70 -25.59 12.11
CA VAL A 317 -3.32 -25.02 13.39
C VAL A 317 -4.11 -23.75 13.62
N LEU A 318 -4.77 -23.67 14.77
CA LEU A 318 -5.51 -22.51 15.25
C LEU A 318 -4.55 -21.49 15.87
N TYR A 319 -4.69 -20.24 15.47
CA TYR A 319 -4.05 -19.08 16.05
C TYR A 319 -5.12 -18.16 16.65
N GLU A 320 -4.85 -17.63 17.83
CA GLU A 320 -5.64 -16.55 18.42
C GLU A 320 -4.69 -15.41 18.77
N SER A 321 -4.98 -14.22 18.24
CA SER A 321 -4.15 -13.02 18.37
C SER A 321 -2.68 -13.27 17.99
N GLY A 322 -2.47 -14.04 16.91
CA GLY A 322 -1.15 -14.39 16.39
C GLY A 322 -0.39 -15.45 17.21
N LYS A 323 -0.94 -15.95 18.31
CA LYS A 323 -0.35 -17.02 19.11
C LYS A 323 -0.91 -18.38 18.67
N ARG A 324 -0.01 -19.34 18.43
CA ARG A 324 -0.39 -20.72 18.17
C ARG A 324 -1.11 -21.32 19.37
N ILE A 325 -2.34 -21.76 19.19
CA ILE A 325 -3.17 -22.31 20.27
C ILE A 325 -3.13 -23.84 20.26
N ARG A 326 -3.61 -24.47 19.19
CA ARG A 326 -3.68 -25.93 19.07
C ARG A 326 -3.76 -26.39 17.62
N THR A 327 -3.45 -27.66 17.39
CA THR A 327 -3.79 -28.34 16.14
C THR A 327 -5.28 -28.64 16.11
N ILE A 328 -5.89 -28.55 14.92
CA ILE A 328 -7.26 -28.96 14.65
C ILE A 328 -7.22 -30.30 13.93
N ASP A 329 -7.87 -31.30 14.53
CA ASP A 329 -8.05 -32.64 13.97
C ASP A 329 -9.15 -32.68 12.89
#